data_AF-A0A4U0NXI7-F1
#
_entry.id   AF-A0A4U0NXI7-F1
#
_cell.length_a   1.000
_cell.length_b   1.000
_cell.length_c   1.000
_cell.angle_alpha   90.00
_cell.angle_beta   90.00
_cell.angle_gamma   90.00
#
_symmetry.space_group_name_H-M   'P 1'
#
loop_
_entity.id
_entity.type
_entity.pdbx_description
1 polymer ?
#
loop_
_entity_poly.entity_id
_entity_poly.type
_entity_poly.pdbx_seq_one_letter_code
_entity_poly.pdbx_strand_id
1 'polypeptide(L)'
;MLGGISLTCARGLDADEFLVALGADLDELAARTPCKDITVPTRRPGDQSPHVHRAMYGTCGDWVYVLEDWGMATWSTGCRKVVSMRSGPDEEIVCVTMNRWSPPQMIVHAPGDGRVLRAEFGEDTGEASALDAALHAAGAVFPAIGDVGEAAVVAYYEEHGPRLPEAVFTAVGNYCGLSIDQAAVQVGHLPALLIPMV
;
A
#
# COMPACT_ATOMS: atom_id res chain seq x y z
N MET A 1 13.54 -0.29 -3.20
CA MET A 1 12.23 0.17 -3.75
C MET A 1 12.33 1.64 -4.15
N LEU A 2 12.01 1.99 -5.40
CA LEU A 2 11.97 3.38 -5.85
C LEU A 2 10.78 4.06 -5.17
N GLY A 3 11.02 5.10 -4.35
CA GLY A 3 10.09 5.70 -3.39
C GLY A 3 8.84 6.40 -3.98
N GLY A 4 8.07 5.69 -4.80
CA GLY A 4 6.83 6.16 -5.41
C GLY A 4 5.75 5.11 -5.58
N ILE A 5 6.04 3.88 -5.19
CA ILE A 5 5.10 2.77 -5.25
C ILE A 5 4.36 2.73 -3.92
N SER A 6 3.04 2.64 -3.96
CA SER A 6 2.21 2.30 -2.80
C SER A 6 2.06 0.78 -2.74
N LEU A 7 1.95 0.25 -1.53
CA LEU A 7 1.84 -1.19 -1.27
C LEU A 7 0.56 -1.44 -0.48
N THR A 8 -0.28 -2.35 -0.94
CA THR A 8 -1.39 -2.89 -0.16
C THR A 8 -1.21 -4.38 -0.01
N CYS A 9 -1.27 -4.88 1.23
CA CYS A 9 -1.18 -6.30 1.55
C CYS A 9 -2.47 -6.73 2.23
N ALA A 10 -3.00 -7.89 1.88
CA ALA A 10 -4.20 -8.44 2.50
C ALA A 10 -4.04 -9.94 2.80
N ARG A 11 -4.63 -10.42 3.89
CA ARG A 11 -4.72 -11.84 4.25
C ARG A 11 -6.08 -12.15 4.88
N GLY A 12 -6.46 -13.42 4.89
CA GLY A 12 -7.78 -13.86 5.39
C GLY A 12 -8.90 -13.82 4.36
N LEU A 13 -8.57 -13.57 3.09
CA LEU A 13 -9.47 -13.58 1.94
C LEU A 13 -8.77 -14.18 0.72
N ASP A 14 -9.56 -14.62 -0.26
CA ASP A 14 -9.02 -15.10 -1.54
C ASP A 14 -8.32 -13.97 -2.30
N ALA A 15 -7.22 -14.30 -2.96
CA ALA A 15 -6.40 -13.31 -3.66
C ALA A 15 -7.15 -12.67 -4.83
N ASP A 16 -7.93 -13.44 -5.59
CA ASP A 16 -8.70 -12.91 -6.71
C ASP A 16 -9.90 -12.12 -6.22
N GLU A 17 -10.57 -12.56 -5.14
CA GLU A 17 -11.63 -11.77 -4.50
C GLU A 17 -11.12 -10.40 -4.04
N PHE A 18 -9.94 -10.33 -3.44
CA PHE A 18 -9.33 -9.06 -3.05
C PHE A 18 -9.05 -8.17 -4.27
N LEU A 19 -8.48 -8.71 -5.34
CA LEU A 19 -8.16 -7.94 -6.55
C LEU A 19 -9.45 -7.45 -7.25
N VAL A 20 -10.50 -8.27 -7.30
CA VAL A 20 -11.83 -7.88 -7.80
C VAL A 20 -12.43 -6.78 -6.92
N ALA A 21 -12.29 -6.87 -5.59
CA ALA A 21 -12.72 -5.83 -4.68
C ALA A 21 -12.03 -4.48 -4.93
N LEU A 22 -10.79 -4.51 -5.41
CA LEU A 22 -10.04 -3.32 -5.86
C LEU A 22 -10.50 -2.78 -7.23
N GLY A 23 -11.39 -3.50 -7.93
CA GLY A 23 -11.93 -3.14 -9.23
C GLY A 23 -11.22 -3.80 -10.42
N ALA A 24 -10.45 -4.87 -10.19
CA ALA A 24 -9.87 -5.65 -11.27
C ALA A 24 -10.94 -6.38 -12.09
N ASP A 25 -10.67 -6.51 -13.39
CA ASP A 25 -11.49 -7.30 -14.30
C ASP A 25 -11.15 -8.81 -14.21
N LEU A 26 -12.18 -9.66 -14.29
CA LEU A 26 -12.03 -11.11 -14.14
C LEU A 26 -11.26 -11.75 -15.30
N ASP A 27 -11.41 -11.22 -16.52
CA ASP A 27 -10.69 -11.75 -17.69
C ASP A 27 -9.20 -11.35 -17.61
N GLU A 28 -8.88 -10.15 -17.11
CA GLU A 28 -7.50 -9.74 -16.83
C GLU A 28 -6.85 -10.60 -15.73
N LEU A 29 -7.60 -10.91 -14.67
CA LEU A 29 -7.17 -11.83 -13.62
C LEU A 29 -6.89 -13.24 -14.16
N ALA A 30 -7.77 -13.77 -14.99
CA ALA A 30 -7.57 -15.08 -15.61
C ALA A 30 -6.33 -15.11 -16.53
N ALA A 31 -6.03 -14.00 -17.22
CA ALA A 31 -4.91 -13.91 -18.15
C ALA A 31 -3.54 -13.86 -17.46
N ARG A 32 -3.46 -13.33 -16.22
CA ARG A 32 -2.19 -13.16 -15.46
C ARG A 32 -1.10 -12.44 -16.27
N THR A 33 -1.49 -11.47 -17.10
CA THR A 33 -0.58 -10.76 -18.02
C THR A 33 0.52 -10.03 -17.26
N PRO A 34 1.81 -10.19 -17.63
CA PRO A 34 2.89 -9.40 -17.03
C PRO A 34 2.69 -7.89 -17.25
N CYS A 35 3.05 -7.08 -16.26
CA CYS A 35 2.88 -5.61 -16.31
C CYS A 35 3.46 -4.96 -17.57
N LYS A 36 4.63 -5.42 -18.04
CA LYS A 36 5.26 -4.92 -19.26
C LYS A 36 4.41 -5.13 -20.53
N ASP A 37 3.53 -6.12 -20.52
CA ASP A 37 2.72 -6.55 -21.66
C ASP A 37 1.27 -6.00 -21.60
N ILE A 38 0.86 -5.40 -20.47
CA ILE A 38 -0.46 -4.78 -20.32
C ILE A 38 -0.55 -3.50 -21.13
N THR A 39 -1.60 -3.37 -21.94
CA THR A 39 -1.88 -2.13 -22.67
C THR A 39 -2.92 -1.31 -21.93
N VAL A 40 -2.55 -0.10 -21.48
CA VAL A 40 -3.52 0.86 -20.94
C VAL A 40 -4.28 1.46 -22.12
N PRO A 41 -5.63 1.39 -22.16
CA PRO A 41 -6.42 1.98 -23.23
C PRO A 41 -6.09 3.48 -23.36
N THR A 42 -5.68 3.90 -24.56
CA THR A 42 -5.43 5.31 -24.83
C THR A 42 -6.75 6.07 -24.99
N ARG A 43 -6.78 7.30 -24.47
CA ARG A 43 -7.95 8.19 -24.55
C ARG A 43 -8.38 8.40 -26.00
N ARG A 44 -9.60 8.01 -26.35
CA ARG A 44 -10.23 8.45 -27.61
C ARG A 44 -10.75 9.88 -27.43
N PRO A 45 -10.60 10.78 -28.41
CA PRO A 45 -11.18 12.12 -28.34
C PRO A 45 -12.70 12.01 -28.17
N GLY A 46 -13.24 12.51 -27.04
CA GLY A 46 -14.67 12.51 -26.73
C GLY A 46 -15.12 11.55 -25.63
N ASP A 47 -14.31 10.55 -25.27
CA ASP A 47 -14.64 9.62 -24.18
C ASP A 47 -14.10 10.11 -22.83
N GLN A 48 -14.93 9.99 -21.79
CA GLN A 48 -14.46 9.93 -20.40
C GLN A 48 -13.85 8.54 -20.20
N SER A 49 -12.57 8.36 -20.54
CA SER A 49 -11.89 7.11 -20.21
C SER A 49 -11.93 6.89 -18.69
N PRO A 50 -12.26 5.68 -18.20
CA PRO A 50 -12.07 5.38 -16.79
C PRO A 50 -10.59 5.58 -16.48
N HIS A 51 -10.29 6.35 -15.43
CA HIS A 51 -8.92 6.57 -14.96
C HIS A 51 -8.40 5.28 -14.34
N VAL A 52 -7.92 4.37 -15.19
CA VAL A 52 -7.35 3.08 -14.79
C VAL A 52 -5.84 3.13 -14.79
N HIS A 53 -5.23 2.42 -13.85
CA HIS A 53 -3.79 2.36 -13.65
C HIS A 53 -3.32 0.91 -13.52
N ARG A 54 -2.07 0.66 -13.94
CA ARG A 54 -1.46 -0.67 -13.85
C ARG A 54 -1.08 -0.96 -12.41
N ALA A 55 -1.68 -1.97 -11.80
CA ALA A 55 -1.29 -2.49 -10.50
C ALA A 55 -0.59 -3.83 -10.68
N MET A 56 0.65 -3.97 -10.21
CA MET A 56 1.30 -5.27 -10.11
C MET A 56 0.84 -6.00 -8.85
N TYR A 57 0.77 -7.32 -8.88
CA TYR A 57 0.36 -8.09 -7.71
C TYR A 57 1.09 -9.43 -7.63
N GLY A 58 0.96 -10.08 -6.48
CA GLY A 58 1.44 -11.42 -6.24
C GLY A 58 1.03 -11.92 -4.86
N THR A 59 1.56 -13.07 -4.48
CA THR A 59 1.34 -13.65 -3.15
C THR A 59 2.67 -13.95 -2.48
N CYS A 60 2.71 -13.86 -1.15
CA CYS A 60 3.86 -14.23 -0.34
C CYS A 60 3.36 -14.78 1.00
N GLY A 61 3.50 -16.09 1.20
CA GLY A 61 2.85 -16.78 2.31
C GLY A 61 1.32 -16.62 2.20
N ASP A 62 0.70 -16.20 3.30
CA ASP A 62 -0.76 -15.97 3.38
C ASP A 62 -1.19 -14.59 2.86
N TRP A 63 -0.24 -13.75 2.44
CA TRP A 63 -0.52 -12.39 1.99
C TRP A 63 -0.62 -12.31 0.47
N VAL A 64 -1.70 -11.72 -0.04
CA VAL A 64 -1.72 -11.09 -1.36
C VAL A 64 -1.17 -9.68 -1.23
N TYR A 65 -0.35 -9.25 -2.19
CA TYR A 65 0.17 -7.89 -2.24
C TYR A 65 -0.12 -7.23 -3.59
N VAL A 66 -0.33 -5.91 -3.56
CA VAL A 66 -0.59 -5.06 -4.72
C VAL A 66 0.34 -3.85 -4.66
N LEU A 67 0.97 -3.54 -5.80
CA LEU A 67 1.94 -2.48 -5.99
C LEU A 67 1.43 -1.47 -7.02
N GLU A 68 1.38 -0.21 -6.60
CA GLU A 68 0.70 0.86 -7.33
C GLU A 68 1.63 2.08 -7.48
N ASP A 69 2.07 2.41 -8.70
CA ASP A 69 3.13 3.41 -8.95
C ASP A 69 2.62 4.83 -9.28
N TRP A 70 1.31 5.03 -9.38
CA TRP A 70 0.70 6.31 -9.74
C TRP A 70 0.54 7.27 -8.54
N GLY A 71 1.12 6.93 -7.39
CA GLY A 71 1.28 7.83 -6.26
C GLY A 71 0.26 7.70 -5.14
N MET A 72 -0.68 6.77 -5.21
CA MET A 72 -1.62 6.46 -4.12
C MET A 72 -2.13 5.03 -4.24
N ALA A 73 -2.40 4.36 -3.12
CA ALA A 73 -3.06 3.06 -3.13
C ALA A 73 -4.59 3.20 -3.28
N THR A 74 -5.17 2.47 -4.22
CA THR A 74 -6.63 2.41 -4.48
C THR A 74 -7.39 1.97 -3.24
N TRP A 75 -6.86 1.01 -2.47
CA TRP A 75 -7.53 0.59 -1.24
C TRP A 75 -7.60 1.72 -0.21
N SER A 76 -6.53 2.52 -0.06
CA SER A 76 -6.50 3.65 0.88
C SER A 76 -7.61 4.67 0.61
N THR A 77 -7.95 4.93 -0.66
CA THR A 77 -9.00 5.89 -1.02
C THR A 77 -10.40 5.30 -0.96
N GLY A 78 -10.52 4.01 -1.29
CA GLY A 78 -11.78 3.32 -1.41
C GLY A 78 -12.28 2.62 -0.15
N CYS A 79 -11.42 2.22 0.80
CA CYS A 79 -11.78 1.41 1.98
C CYS A 79 -12.95 1.98 2.82
N ARG A 80 -13.15 3.31 2.83
CA ARG A 80 -14.28 3.96 3.51
C ARG A 80 -15.49 4.23 2.60
N LYS A 81 -15.27 4.37 1.29
CA LYS A 81 -16.25 4.86 0.31
C LYS A 81 -16.92 3.73 -0.49
N VAL A 82 -16.16 2.67 -0.78
CA VAL A 82 -16.57 1.55 -1.64
C VAL A 82 -16.82 0.34 -0.78
N VAL A 83 -18.04 -0.20 -0.86
CA VAL A 83 -18.50 -1.31 -0.01
C VAL A 83 -17.65 -2.57 -0.21
N SER A 84 -17.25 -2.89 -1.45
CA SER A 84 -16.41 -4.06 -1.74
C SER A 84 -15.01 -3.97 -1.13
N MET A 85 -14.49 -2.77 -0.86
CA MET A 85 -13.14 -2.58 -0.31
C MET A 85 -13.13 -2.51 1.23
N ARG A 86 -14.29 -2.66 1.88
CA ARG A 86 -14.34 -2.72 3.34
C ARG A 86 -13.82 -4.07 3.80
N SER A 87 -12.84 -4.06 4.70
CA SER A 87 -12.36 -5.27 5.35
C SER A 87 -13.48 -5.91 6.18
N GLY A 88 -13.69 -7.21 6.00
CA GLY A 88 -14.52 -8.05 6.84
C GLY A 88 -13.87 -8.44 8.16
N PRO A 89 -14.59 -9.16 9.04
CA PRO A 89 -14.00 -9.85 10.18
C PRO A 89 -12.94 -10.86 9.71
N ASP A 90 -11.85 -10.98 10.46
CA ASP A 90 -10.71 -11.88 10.19
C ASP A 90 -9.91 -11.55 8.91
N GLU A 91 -10.32 -10.54 8.13
CA GLU A 91 -9.57 -10.00 7.01
C GLU A 91 -8.62 -8.90 7.50
N GLU A 92 -7.32 -9.16 7.37
CA GLU A 92 -6.32 -8.16 7.71
C GLU A 92 -5.76 -7.49 6.47
N ILE A 93 -5.72 -6.16 6.46
CA ILE A 93 -5.18 -5.36 5.36
C ILE A 93 -4.21 -4.31 5.91
N VAL A 94 -2.98 -4.29 5.39
CA VAL A 94 -1.98 -3.25 5.66
C VAL A 94 -1.68 -2.51 4.37
N CYS A 95 -1.93 -1.21 4.35
CA CYS A 95 -1.71 -0.36 3.19
C CYS A 95 -0.74 0.77 3.52
N VAL A 96 0.36 0.82 2.76
CA VAL A 96 1.35 1.89 2.76
C VAL A 96 1.11 2.74 1.52
N THR A 97 0.52 3.91 1.69
CA THR A 97 0.18 4.81 0.57
C THR A 97 1.12 6.01 0.51
N MET A 98 1.73 6.21 -0.66
CA MET A 98 2.61 7.35 -0.90
C MET A 98 1.85 8.68 -0.95
N ASN A 99 0.54 8.63 -1.19
CA ASN A 99 -0.41 9.73 -1.15
C ASN A 99 0.09 11.06 -1.77
N ARG A 100 0.79 10.97 -2.91
CA ARG A 100 1.52 12.09 -3.54
C ARG A 100 0.62 13.26 -3.93
N TRP A 101 -0.64 12.97 -4.24
CA TRP A 101 -1.62 13.96 -4.68
C TRP A 101 -2.38 14.62 -3.51
N SER A 102 -2.34 14.02 -2.32
CA SER A 102 -3.00 14.55 -1.13
C SER A 102 -2.20 14.24 0.14
N PRO A 103 -0.94 14.74 0.27
CA PRO A 103 -0.10 14.46 1.44
C PRO A 103 -0.83 14.67 2.77
N PRO A 104 -0.47 13.95 3.84
CA PRO A 104 0.79 13.22 4.04
C PRO A 104 0.79 11.76 3.55
N GLN A 105 1.97 11.12 3.55
CA GLN A 105 2.12 9.67 3.35
C GLN A 105 1.53 8.93 4.55
N MET A 106 0.82 7.83 4.31
CA MET A 106 0.03 7.17 5.35
C MET A 106 0.24 5.66 5.39
N ILE A 107 0.15 5.12 6.59
CA ILE A 107 -0.13 3.71 6.86
C ILE A 107 -1.63 3.61 7.21
N VAL A 108 -2.34 2.71 6.56
CA VAL A 108 -3.74 2.37 6.85
C VAL A 108 -3.80 0.88 7.18
N HIS A 109 -4.27 0.55 8.37
CA HIS A 109 -4.28 -0.83 8.88
C HIS A 109 -5.68 -1.23 9.31
N ALA A 110 -6.20 -2.30 8.73
CA ALA A 110 -7.39 -2.99 9.18
C ALA A 110 -6.95 -4.32 9.81
N PRO A 111 -6.96 -4.49 11.14
CA PRO A 111 -6.44 -5.68 11.80
C PRO A 111 -7.38 -6.90 11.78
N GLY A 112 -8.55 -6.81 11.13
CA GLY A 112 -9.56 -7.88 11.09
C GLY A 112 -10.64 -7.80 12.17
N ASP A 113 -10.68 -6.73 12.98
CA ASP A 113 -11.71 -6.49 14.01
C ASP A 113 -12.78 -5.47 13.57
N GLY A 114 -12.79 -5.13 12.28
CA GLY A 114 -13.69 -4.13 11.69
C GLY A 114 -13.24 -2.67 11.87
N ARG A 115 -12.15 -2.40 12.60
CA ARG A 115 -11.55 -1.06 12.67
C ARG A 115 -10.64 -0.81 11.47
N VAL A 116 -10.46 0.47 11.15
CA VAL A 116 -9.48 0.94 10.17
C VAL A 116 -8.66 2.06 10.81
N LEU A 117 -7.45 1.69 11.23
CA LEU A 117 -6.46 2.54 11.87
C LEU A 117 -5.67 3.31 10.81
N ARG A 118 -5.16 4.48 11.18
CA ARG A 118 -4.37 5.34 10.30
C ARG A 118 -3.24 5.97 11.09
N ALA A 119 -2.06 6.01 10.49
CA ALA A 119 -0.87 6.67 11.02
C ALA A 119 -0.16 7.41 9.88
N GLU A 120 0.39 8.57 10.15
CA GLU A 120 1.30 9.22 9.20
C GLU A 120 2.65 8.46 9.18
N PHE A 121 3.42 8.62 8.12
CA PHE A 121 4.80 8.16 8.16
C PHE A 121 5.56 8.91 9.25
N GLY A 122 6.27 8.19 10.13
CA GLY A 122 6.92 8.75 11.31
C GLY A 122 6.12 8.51 12.59
N GLU A 123 4.91 7.97 12.49
CA GLU A 123 4.04 7.61 13.60
C GLU A 123 3.76 6.10 13.63
N ASP A 124 3.17 5.62 14.73
CA ASP A 124 2.57 4.30 14.85
C ASP A 124 1.03 4.40 14.89
N THR A 125 0.34 3.26 14.91
CA THR A 125 -1.13 3.24 14.96
C THR A 125 -1.70 3.54 16.35
N GLY A 126 -0.85 3.64 17.38
CA GLY A 126 -1.24 3.85 18.78
C GLY A 126 -1.88 2.65 19.49
N GLU A 127 -1.91 1.47 18.86
CA GLU A 127 -2.61 0.29 19.39
C GLU A 127 -1.70 -0.71 20.11
N ALA A 128 -0.39 -0.41 20.22
CA ALA A 128 0.63 -1.32 20.74
C ALA A 128 0.59 -2.69 20.04
N SER A 129 0.28 -2.68 18.74
CA SER A 129 0.14 -3.86 17.91
C SER A 129 1.49 -4.44 17.50
N ALA A 130 1.47 -5.65 16.93
CA ALA A 130 2.68 -6.23 16.33
C ALA A 130 3.18 -5.41 15.13
N LEU A 131 2.29 -4.70 14.43
CA LEU A 131 2.67 -3.74 13.39
C LEU A 131 3.41 -2.53 13.99
N ASP A 132 2.91 -1.98 15.09
CA ASP A 132 3.58 -0.87 15.80
C ASP A 132 4.97 -1.31 16.27
N ALA A 133 5.09 -2.50 16.87
CA ALA A 133 6.38 -3.05 17.28
C ALA A 133 7.36 -3.18 16.08
N ALA A 134 6.87 -3.57 14.90
CA ALA A 134 7.68 -3.64 13.68
C ALA A 134 8.11 -2.24 13.19
N LEU A 135 7.21 -1.24 13.26
CA LEU A 135 7.52 0.15 12.91
C LEU A 135 8.61 0.73 13.81
N HIS A 136 8.49 0.52 15.13
CA HIS A 136 9.51 0.92 16.10
C HIS A 136 10.85 0.22 15.83
N ALA A 137 10.84 -1.10 15.63
CA ALA A 137 12.06 -1.88 15.39
C ALA A 137 12.80 -1.47 14.10
N ALA A 138 12.07 -1.00 13.09
CA ALA A 138 12.66 -0.50 11.84
C ALA A 138 13.11 0.97 11.92
N GLY A 139 12.85 1.66 13.03
CA GLY A 139 13.12 3.10 13.16
C GLY A 139 12.18 3.97 12.33
N ALA A 140 10.97 3.47 12.04
CA ALA A 140 9.95 4.17 11.27
C ALA A 140 9.08 5.12 12.13
N VAL A 141 9.24 5.08 13.45
CA VAL A 141 8.54 5.96 14.40
C VAL A 141 9.53 7.01 14.92
N PHE A 142 9.17 8.27 14.77
CA PHE A 142 9.99 9.41 15.17
C PHE A 142 9.61 9.87 16.58
N PRO A 143 10.54 10.49 17.33
CA PRO A 143 10.25 10.96 18.67
C PRO A 143 9.16 12.05 18.67
N ALA A 144 8.29 12.03 19.68
CA ALA A 144 7.26 13.05 19.83
C ALA A 144 7.84 14.34 20.42
N ILE A 145 7.23 15.49 20.08
CA ILE A 145 7.64 16.81 20.60
C ILE A 145 7.59 16.84 22.14
N GLY A 146 6.62 16.13 22.74
CA GLY A 146 6.50 16.04 24.20
C GLY A 146 7.68 15.37 24.89
N ASP A 147 8.41 14.51 24.19
CA ASP A 147 9.49 13.70 24.77
C ASP A 147 10.85 14.39 24.70
N VAL A 148 11.16 15.04 23.58
CA VAL A 148 12.50 15.57 23.27
C VAL A 148 12.52 17.06 22.92
N GLY A 149 11.36 17.70 22.79
CA GLY A 149 11.21 19.10 22.38
C GLY A 149 11.26 19.31 20.87
N GLU A 150 10.62 20.39 20.40
CA GLU A 150 10.40 20.67 18.97
C GLU A 150 11.70 20.74 18.16
N ALA A 151 12.72 21.44 18.67
CA ALA A 151 14.00 21.59 17.96
C ALA A 151 14.72 20.25 17.71
N ALA A 152 14.64 19.33 18.68
CA ALA A 152 15.23 18.01 18.54
C ALA A 152 14.44 17.15 17.54
N VAL A 153 13.11 17.23 17.55
CA VAL A 153 12.25 16.57 16.56
C VAL A 153 12.56 17.07 15.15
N VAL A 154 12.67 18.39 14.94
CA VAL A 154 12.99 18.96 13.62
C VAL A 154 14.36 18.49 13.13
N ALA A 155 15.40 18.55 13.98
CA ALA A 155 16.73 18.06 13.61
C ALA A 155 16.71 16.56 13.24
N TYR A 156 15.95 15.76 14.00
CA TYR A 156 15.77 14.34 13.71
C TYR A 156 15.05 14.12 12.38
N TYR A 157 13.99 14.89 12.08
CA TYR A 157 13.29 14.84 10.80
C TYR A 157 14.20 15.20 9.62
N GLU A 158 15.07 16.20 9.75
CA GLU A 158 16.02 16.57 8.71
C GLU A 158 17.06 15.47 8.45
N GLU A 159 17.57 14.83 9.51
CA GLU A 159 18.58 13.78 9.40
C GLU A 159 18.00 12.43 8.91
N HIS A 160 16.81 12.06 9.37
CA HIS A 160 16.24 10.73 9.18
C HIS A 160 15.08 10.69 8.18
N GLY A 161 14.40 11.82 7.94
CA GLY A 161 13.23 11.92 7.07
C GLY A 161 13.41 11.34 5.66
N PRO A 162 14.53 11.55 4.96
CA PRO A 162 14.76 10.95 3.63
C PRO A 162 14.72 9.42 3.60
N ARG A 163 15.01 8.75 4.74
CA ARG A 163 15.00 7.29 4.87
C ARG A 163 13.70 6.74 5.46
N LEU A 164 12.79 7.61 5.88
CA LEU A 164 11.56 7.22 6.56
C LEU A 164 10.66 6.30 5.70
N PRO A 165 10.45 6.57 4.38
CA PRO A 165 9.71 5.62 3.55
C PRO A 165 10.35 4.23 3.53
N GLU A 166 11.68 4.14 3.38
CA GLU A 166 12.37 2.84 3.40
C GLU A 166 12.18 2.09 4.72
N ALA A 167 12.23 2.80 5.85
CA ALA A 167 11.97 2.23 7.17
C ALA A 167 10.53 1.70 7.30
N VAL A 168 9.53 2.46 6.85
CA VAL A 168 8.11 2.03 6.85
C VAL A 168 7.89 0.79 5.99
N PHE A 169 8.42 0.77 4.76
CA PHE A 169 8.32 -0.39 3.88
C PHE A 169 9.04 -1.62 4.45
N THR A 170 10.17 -1.42 5.13
CA THR A 170 10.89 -2.49 5.83
C THR A 170 10.08 -3.05 6.99
N ALA A 171 9.47 -2.18 7.81
CA ALA A 171 8.60 -2.59 8.90
C ALA A 171 7.42 -3.44 8.42
N VAL A 172 6.69 -2.96 7.39
CA VAL A 172 5.55 -3.68 6.83
C VAL A 172 5.99 -4.98 6.14
N GLY A 173 7.13 -4.96 5.44
CA GLY A 173 7.71 -6.17 4.86
C GLY A 173 8.01 -7.23 5.93
N ASN A 174 8.63 -6.84 7.05
CA ASN A 174 8.93 -7.73 8.16
C ASN A 174 7.65 -8.23 8.87
N TYR A 175 6.68 -7.34 9.10
CA TYR A 175 5.40 -7.66 9.73
C TYR A 175 4.61 -8.69 8.91
N CYS A 176 4.51 -8.47 7.60
CA CYS A 176 3.79 -9.34 6.70
C CYS A 176 4.63 -10.55 6.20
N GLY A 177 5.93 -10.61 6.51
CA GLY A 177 6.83 -11.64 5.98
C GLY A 177 6.99 -11.60 4.46
N LEU A 178 6.95 -10.40 3.86
CA LEU A 178 6.97 -10.21 2.42
C LEU A 178 8.40 -10.26 1.86
N SER A 179 8.55 -10.98 0.75
CA SER A 179 9.76 -10.95 -0.08
C SER A 179 9.36 -10.72 -1.53
N ILE A 180 9.48 -9.47 -1.99
CA ILE A 180 9.14 -9.07 -3.36
C ILE A 180 10.44 -8.87 -4.15
N ASP A 181 10.57 -9.57 -5.29
CA ASP A 181 11.72 -9.40 -6.18
C ASP A 181 11.69 -8.01 -6.84
N GLN A 182 12.57 -7.12 -6.36
CA GLN A 182 12.70 -5.77 -6.89
C GLN A 182 13.07 -5.76 -8.38
N ALA A 183 13.87 -6.71 -8.87
CA ALA A 183 14.22 -6.76 -10.28
C ALA A 183 12.97 -7.08 -11.11
N ALA A 184 12.16 -8.06 -10.69
CA ALA A 184 10.90 -8.41 -11.35
C ALA A 184 9.90 -7.25 -11.39
N VAL A 185 9.79 -6.47 -10.31
CA VAL A 185 8.98 -5.25 -10.26
C VAL A 185 9.48 -4.23 -11.29
N GLN A 186 10.79 -3.96 -11.30
CA GLN A 186 11.38 -2.93 -12.17
C GLN A 186 11.25 -3.25 -13.67
N VAL A 187 11.36 -4.53 -14.04
CA VAL A 187 11.19 -4.95 -15.45
C VAL A 187 9.74 -5.29 -15.81
N GLY A 188 8.80 -5.14 -14.86
CA GLY A 188 7.37 -5.40 -15.08
C GLY A 188 7.04 -6.86 -15.35
N HIS A 189 7.77 -7.81 -14.73
CA HIS A 189 7.55 -9.25 -14.89
C HIS A 189 6.47 -9.82 -13.96
N LEU A 190 6.08 -9.08 -12.93
CA LEU A 190 4.94 -9.50 -12.11
C LEU A 190 3.64 -9.41 -12.93
N PRO A 191 2.68 -10.33 -12.67
CA PRO A 191 1.32 -10.16 -13.15
C PRO A 191 0.77 -8.79 -12.75
N ALA A 192 -0.03 -8.20 -13.61
CA ALA A 192 -0.66 -6.93 -13.33
C ALA A 192 -2.10 -6.89 -13.84
N LEU A 193 -2.82 -5.84 -13.43
CA LEU A 193 -4.22 -5.57 -13.76
C LEU A 193 -4.38 -4.07 -13.98
N LEU A 194 -5.45 -3.68 -14.65
CA LEU A 194 -5.91 -2.30 -14.69
C LEU A 194 -6.95 -2.08 -13.60
N ILE A 195 -6.61 -1.29 -12.59
CA ILE A 195 -7.55 -0.93 -11.51
C ILE A 195 -7.98 0.54 -11.61
N PRO A 196 -9.24 0.87 -11.29
CA PRO A 196 -9.72 2.24 -11.32
C PRO A 196 -9.17 3.08 -10.18
N MET A 197 -9.10 4.40 -10.39
CA MET A 197 -8.95 5.38 -9.32
C MET A 197 -10.30 5.60 -8.60
N VAL A 198 -10.27 5.67 -7.27
CA VAL A 198 -11.45 5.77 -6.37
C VAL A 198 -11.34 6.94 -5.40
#